data_AF-I1X7F5-F1
#
_entry.id   AF-I1X7F5-F1
#
_cell.length_a   1.000
_cell.length_b   1.000
_cell.length_c   1.000
_cell.angle_alpha   90.00
_cell.angle_beta   90.00
_cell.angle_gamma   90.00
#
_symmetry.space_group_name_H-M   'P 1'
#
loop_
_entity.id
_entity.type
_entity.pdbx_description
1 polymer ?
#
loop_
_entity_poly.entity_id
_entity_poly.type
_entity_poly.pdbx_seq_one_letter_code
_entity_poly.pdbx_strand_id
1 'polypeptide(L)' 'FYVPRDEEGNFKTYESPGDGYDDMLKVMRTLTPTHEVFNGAVGALTGDNAMTADVGETVLIIHSQANRDTRPHLIGG' A
#
# COMPACT_ATOMS: atom_id res chain seq x y z
N PHE A 1 1.71 -3.00 -3.38
CA PHE A 1 3.07 -3.26 -3.89
C PHE A 1 3.39 -4.74 -3.94
N TYR A 2 4.15 -5.15 -4.95
CA TYR A 2 4.60 -6.52 -5.18
C TYR A 2 6.14 -6.58 -5.17
N VAL A 3 6.76 -6.46 -4.01
CA VAL A 3 8.22 -6.33 -3.87
C VAL A 3 8.89 -7.71 -3.76
N PRO A 4 9.83 -8.06 -4.65
CA PRO A 4 10.56 -9.34 -4.60
C PRO A 4 11.38 -9.53 -3.33
N ARG A 5 11.57 -10.80 -2.96
CA ARG A 5 12.47 -11.21 -1.86
C ARG A 5 13.63 -12.05 -2.40
N ASP A 6 14.76 -12.02 -1.69
CA ASP A 6 15.90 -12.91 -1.94
C ASP A 6 15.70 -14.30 -1.31
N GLU A 7 16.71 -15.16 -1.43
CA GLU A 7 16.68 -16.53 -0.91
C GLU A 7 16.63 -16.60 0.62
N GLU A 8 17.08 -15.54 1.31
CA GLU A 8 17.04 -15.40 2.77
C GLU A 8 15.72 -14.78 3.25
N GLY A 9 14.88 -14.31 2.33
CA GLY A 9 13.57 -13.72 2.59
C GLY A 9 13.59 -12.20 2.78
N ASN A 10 14.73 -11.52 2.57
CA ASN A 10 14.81 -10.07 2.64
C ASN A 10 14.24 -9.43 1.37
N PHE A 11 13.67 -8.23 1.47
CA PHE A 11 13.21 -7.49 0.30
C PHE A 11 14.38 -6.98 -0.54
N LYS A 12 14.31 -7.18 -1.86
CA LYS A 12 15.34 -6.76 -2.80
C LYS A 12 15.27 -5.26 -3.09
N THR A 13 16.43 -4.64 -3.28
CA THR A 13 16.59 -3.28 -3.80
C THR A 13 17.26 -3.33 -5.17
N TYR A 14 16.97 -2.34 -6.02
CA TYR A 14 17.45 -2.27 -7.40
C TYR A 14 18.01 -0.88 -7.68
N GLU A 15 19.05 -0.78 -8.52
CA GLU A 15 19.71 0.50 -8.84
C GLU A 15 18.86 1.36 -9.78
N SER A 16 18.15 0.73 -10.71
CA SER A 16 17.21 1.38 -11.61
C SER A 16 15.87 0.65 -11.66
N PRO A 17 14.79 1.31 -12.14
CA PRO A 17 13.49 0.66 -12.29
C PRO A 17 13.50 -0.56 -13.23
N GLY A 18 14.38 -0.58 -14.24
CA GLY A 18 14.46 -1.67 -15.21
C GLY A 18 14.99 -2.97 -14.61
N ASP A 19 15.92 -2.86 -13.65
CA ASP A 19 16.63 -4.03 -13.10
C ASP A 19 15.71 -4.95 -12.31
N GLY A 20 14.61 -4.42 -11.76
CA GLY A 20 13.63 -5.18 -10.98
C GLY A 20 12.44 -5.71 -11.76
N TYR A 21 12.32 -5.39 -13.05
CA TYR A 21 11.08 -5.60 -13.81
C TYR A 21 10.65 -7.08 -13.85
N ASP A 22 11.56 -7.98 -14.22
CA ASP A 22 11.26 -9.40 -14.36
C ASP A 22 10.91 -10.05 -13.01
N ASP A 23 11.59 -9.65 -11.94
CA ASP A 23 11.30 -10.16 -10.59
C ASP A 23 9.94 -9.65 -10.09
N MET A 24 9.64 -8.37 -10.29
CA MET A 24 8.34 -7.77 -9.95
C MET A 24 7.20 -8.47 -10.69
N LEU A 25 7.37 -8.75 -12.00
CA LEU A 25 6.38 -9.48 -12.78
C LEU A 25 6.09 -10.88 -12.22
N LYS A 26 7.12 -11.60 -11.75
CA LYS A 26 6.93 -12.92 -11.11
C LYS A 26 6.08 -12.79 -9.85
N VAL A 27 6.36 -11.81 -8.99
CA VAL A 27 5.60 -11.58 -7.75
C VAL A 27 4.17 -11.14 -8.05
N MET A 28 3.96 -10.23 -9.01
CA MET A 28 2.62 -9.78 -9.44
C MET A 28 1.74 -10.94 -9.90
N ARG A 29 2.30 -11.90 -10.66
CA ARG A 29 1.57 -13.08 -11.14
C ARG A 29 1.08 -14.02 -10.04
N THR A 30 1.59 -13.90 -8.82
CA THR A 30 1.07 -14.64 -7.66
C THR A 30 -0.24 -14.07 -7.11
N LEU A 31 -0.62 -12.86 -7.56
CA LEU A 31 -1.79 -12.10 -7.06
C LEU A 31 -1.76 -11.82 -5.56
N THR A 32 -0.61 -12.02 -4.91
CA THR A 32 -0.40 -11.82 -3.48
C THR A 32 0.49 -10.59 -3.27
N PRO A 33 -0.09 -9.42 -2.94
CA PRO A 33 0.68 -8.22 -2.70
C PRO A 33 1.51 -8.40 -1.43
N THR A 34 2.75 -7.92 -1.46
CA THR A 34 3.63 -7.89 -0.28
C THR A 34 3.29 -6.77 0.69
N HIS A 35 2.71 -5.68 0.19
CA HIS A 35 2.31 -4.53 0.97
C HIS A 35 1.06 -3.91 0.35
N GLU A 36 0.02 -3.68 1.14
CA GLU A 36 -1.15 -2.88 0.79
C GLU A 36 -1.17 -1.70 1.76
N VAL A 37 -1.02 -0.47 1.25
CA VAL A 37 -0.81 0.71 2.08
C VAL A 37 -1.61 1.90 1.55
N PHE A 38 -2.00 2.79 2.45
CA PHE A 38 -2.52 4.10 2.08
C PHE A 38 -1.39 5.08 1.81
N ASN A 39 -1.60 6.01 0.87
CA ASN A 39 -0.73 7.14 0.56
C ASN A 39 0.78 6.81 0.42
N GLY A 40 1.10 5.60 -0.06
CA GLY A 40 2.45 5.22 -0.48
C GLY A 40 3.33 4.56 0.58
N ALA A 41 2.96 4.52 1.86
CA ALA A 41 3.77 3.89 2.91
C ALA A 41 2.95 3.32 4.07
N VAL A 42 3.51 2.34 4.79
CA VAL A 42 2.93 1.84 6.05
C VAL A 42 2.87 3.00 7.04
N GLY A 43 1.68 3.25 7.60
CA GLY A 43 1.48 4.33 8.57
C GLY A 43 1.45 5.74 7.98
N ALA A 44 1.37 5.91 6.65
CA ALA A 44 1.39 7.24 6.01
C ALA A 44 0.31 8.22 6.52
N LEU A 45 -0.84 7.70 6.99
CA LEU A 45 -1.96 8.48 7.53
C LEU A 45 -2.13 8.28 9.05
N THR A 46 -1.01 8.19 9.78
CA THR A 46 -0.99 7.96 11.24
C THR A 46 -0.03 8.91 11.95
N GLY A 47 -0.07 8.93 13.29
CA GLY A 47 0.76 9.80 14.11
C GLY A 47 0.51 11.27 13.80
N ASP A 48 1.59 12.02 13.56
CA ASP A 48 1.51 13.45 13.21
C ASP A 48 0.78 13.70 11.87
N ASN A 49 0.63 12.67 11.02
CA ASN A 49 -0.09 12.74 9.74
C ASN A 49 -1.50 12.12 9.82
N ALA A 50 -2.04 11.91 11.02
CA ALA A 50 -3.38 11.37 11.19
C ALA A 50 -4.43 12.32 10.58
N MET A 51 -5.45 11.74 9.96
CA MET A 51 -6.61 12.51 9.51
C MET A 51 -7.38 13.03 10.74
N THR A 52 -7.78 14.30 10.71
CA THR A 52 -8.50 14.98 11.79
C THR A 52 -9.89 15.39 11.34
N ALA A 53 -10.83 15.44 12.26
CA ALA A 53 -12.15 16.04 12.09
C ALA A 53 -12.68 16.47 13.47
N ASP A 54 -13.60 17.42 13.51
CA ASP A 54 -14.26 17.84 14.76
C ASP A 54 -15.65 17.21 14.92
N VAL A 55 -16.15 17.14 16.16
CA VAL A 55 -17.51 16.65 16.43
C VAL A 55 -18.53 17.55 15.73
N GLY A 56 -19.39 16.94 14.91
CA GLY A 56 -20.40 17.64 14.12
C GLY A 56 -19.92 18.03 12.71
N GLU A 57 -18.65 17.84 12.39
CA GLU A 57 -18.14 18.00 11.04
C GLU A 57 -18.58 16.84 10.14
N THR A 58 -18.91 17.13 8.88
CA THR A 58 -19.16 16.11 7.85
C THR A 58 -17.99 16.07 6.90
N VAL A 59 -17.33 14.92 6.79
CA VAL A 59 -16.13 14.73 5.96
C VAL A 59 -16.43 13.80 4.79
N LEU A 60 -15.99 14.17 3.58
CA LEU A 60 -16.01 13.30 2.41
C LEU A 60 -14.68 12.53 2.31
N ILE A 61 -14.74 11.20 2.41
CA ILE A 61 -13.57 10.32 2.25
C ILE A 61 -13.61 9.68 0.86
N ILE A 62 -12.77 10.17 -0.04
CA ILE A 62 -12.59 9.56 -1.37
C ILE A 62 -11.56 8.44 -1.24
N HIS A 63 -11.96 7.23 -1.62
CA HIS A 63 -11.09 6.05 -1.61
C HIS A 63 -10.92 5.52 -3.03
N SER A 64 -9.68 5.28 -3.45
CA SER A 64 -9.37 4.71 -4.76
C SER A 64 -8.46 3.49 -4.63
N GLN A 65 -8.68 2.52 -5.52
CA GLN A 65 -7.83 1.36 -5.71
C GLN A 65 -7.91 0.99 -7.19
N ALA A 66 -6.77 1.06 -7.89
CA ALA A 66 -6.73 0.92 -9.34
C ALA A 66 -6.53 -0.52 -9.87
N ASN A 67 -6.12 -1.48 -9.03
CA ASN A 67 -5.64 -2.80 -9.45
C ASN A 67 -6.26 -3.99 -8.69
N ARG A 68 -6.82 -3.78 -7.50
CA ARG A 68 -7.32 -4.85 -6.63
C ARG A 68 -8.47 -4.35 -5.75
N ASP A 69 -9.48 -5.16 -5.58
CA ASP A 69 -10.61 -4.80 -4.71
C ASP A 69 -10.15 -4.47 -3.28
N THR A 70 -10.81 -3.47 -2.70
CA THR A 70 -10.65 -3.04 -1.32
C THR A 70 -12.02 -2.87 -0.67
N ARG A 71 -12.08 -2.94 0.65
CA ARG A 71 -13.31 -2.84 1.44
C ARG A 71 -13.08 -1.83 2.57
N PRO A 72 -13.20 -0.51 2.29
CA PRO A 72 -12.97 0.52 3.29
C PRO A 72 -13.93 0.37 4.47
N HIS A 73 -13.45 0.66 5.67
CA HIS A 73 -14.23 0.62 6.89
C HIS A 73 -13.74 1.71 7.84
N LEU A 74 -14.66 2.42 8.48
CA LEU A 74 -14.38 3.36 9.56
C LEU A 74 -14.75 2.68 10.89
N ILE A 75 -13.73 2.35 11.68
CA ILE A 75 -13.92 1.69 12.97
C ILE A 75 -14.61 2.66 13.92
N GLY A 76 -15.81 2.29 14.41
CA GLY A 76 -16.59 3.10 15.36
C GLY A 76 -17.35 4.28 14.75
N GLY A 77 -17.35 4.40 13.42
CA GLY A 77 -18.22 5.34 12.68
C GLY A 77 -19.65 4.87 12.55
#